data_AF-A0A1G6N782-F1
#
_entry.id   AF-A0A1G6N782-F1
#
_cell.length_a   1.000
_cell.length_b   1.000
_cell.length_c   1.000
_cell.angle_alpha   90.00
_cell.angle_beta   90.00
_cell.angle_gamma   90.00
#
_symmetry.space_group_name_H-M   'P 1'
#
loop_
_entity.id
_entity.type
_entity.pdbx_description
1 polymer ?
#
loop_
_entity_poly.entity_id
_entity_poly.type
_entity_poly.pdbx_seq_one_letter_code
_entity_poly.pdbx_strand_id
1 'polypeptide(L)'
;MIEQNIPEKMGGTIAGMTATCGAAFRQMPEELARITAFVEAEMKGQNLPNAPSNRDEFIATTFARMYPLVLSSDECRQAVENMMKKSGVGDGSALKLREGNPQYAIGPERAHAMYMTGNAVMGAILLVTAGETERPLTTDEGVQYDPTN
;
A
#
# COMPACT_ATOMS: atom_id res chain seq x y z
N MET A 1 -2.59 34.23 22.80
CA MET A 1 -2.43 33.37 21.61
C MET A 1 -2.19 31.98 22.15
N ILE A 2 -3.18 31.08 22.06
CA ILE A 2 -3.02 29.72 22.58
C ILE A 2 -2.10 29.00 21.60
N GLU A 3 -0.90 28.65 22.04
CA GLU A 3 -0.07 27.65 21.37
C GLU A 3 -0.92 26.38 21.27
N GLN A 4 -1.51 26.15 20.10
CA GLN A 4 -2.20 24.90 19.83
C GLN A 4 -1.18 23.79 20.02
N ASN A 5 -1.47 22.82 20.89
CA ASN A 5 -0.63 21.68 21.17
C ASN A 5 -0.41 20.88 19.87
N ILE A 6 0.65 21.20 19.14
CA ILE A 6 0.93 20.70 17.78
C ILE A 6 0.86 19.16 17.73
N PRO A 7 1.43 18.41 18.71
CA PRO A 7 1.29 16.95 18.76
C PRO A 7 -0.15 16.44 18.77
N GLU A 8 -1.04 17.07 19.54
CA GLU A 8 -2.44 16.65 19.67
C GLU A 8 -3.22 16.87 18.37
N LYS A 9 -2.99 18.03 17.73
CA LYS A 9 -3.57 18.36 16.42
C LYS A 9 -3.07 17.41 15.32
N MET A 10 -1.78 17.10 15.31
CA MET A 10 -1.20 16.14 14.37
C MET A 10 -1.74 14.73 14.59
N GLY A 11 -1.83 14.29 15.85
CA GLY A 11 -2.40 13.01 16.22
C GLY A 11 -3.86 12.87 15.75
N GLY A 12 -4.69 13.88 16.01
CA GLY A 12 -6.08 13.91 15.53
C GLY A 12 -6.19 13.84 14.00
N THR A 13 -5.30 14.53 13.28
CA THR A 13 -5.26 14.51 11.81
C THR A 13 -4.91 13.12 11.27
N ILE A 14 -3.87 12.47 11.81
CA ILE A 14 -3.45 11.13 11.41
C ILE A 14 -4.53 10.09 11.74
N ALA A 15 -5.15 10.18 12.93
CA ALA A 15 -6.24 9.31 13.32
C ALA A 15 -7.44 9.44 12.36
N GLY A 16 -7.81 10.67 11.99
CA GLY A 16 -8.84 10.94 10.98
C GLY A 16 -8.51 10.30 9.62
N MET A 17 -7.30 10.55 9.10
CA MET A 17 -6.82 9.95 7.85
C MET A 17 -6.88 8.42 7.87
N THR A 18 -6.50 7.81 8.99
CA THR A 18 -6.50 6.36 9.20
C THR A 18 -7.91 5.80 9.22
N ALA A 19 -8.82 6.42 9.97
CA ALA A 19 -10.21 6.00 10.05
C ALA A 19 -10.88 6.09 8.67
N THR A 20 -10.63 7.18 7.93
CA THR A 20 -11.15 7.35 6.58
C THR A 20 -10.60 6.31 5.61
N CYS A 21 -9.29 6.04 5.65
CA CYS A 21 -8.66 5.01 4.83
C CYS A 21 -9.27 3.61 5.11
N GLY A 22 -9.40 3.24 6.38
CA GLY A 22 -9.99 1.96 6.77
C GLY A 22 -11.49 1.85 6.44
N ALA A 23 -12.22 2.97 6.44
CA ALA A 23 -13.59 3.00 5.93
C ALA A 23 -13.64 2.82 4.42
N ALA A 24 -12.77 3.49 3.65
CA ALA A 24 -12.70 3.37 2.19
C ALA A 24 -12.44 1.92 1.76
N PHE A 25 -11.45 1.26 2.35
CA PHE A 25 -11.09 -0.12 2.03
C PHE A 25 -12.23 -1.11 2.29
N ARG A 26 -13.00 -0.90 3.37
CA ARG A 26 -14.16 -1.76 3.68
C ARG A 26 -15.35 -1.52 2.75
N GLN A 27 -15.53 -0.29 2.28
CA GLN A 27 -16.68 0.07 1.46
C GLN A 27 -16.46 -0.20 -0.02
N MET A 28 -15.21 -0.24 -0.48
CA MET A 28 -14.85 -0.50 -1.88
C MET A 28 -13.68 -1.50 -1.97
N PRO A 29 -13.91 -2.75 -1.53
CA PRO A 29 -12.90 -3.79 -1.58
C PRO A 29 -12.42 -4.07 -3.03
N GLU A 30 -13.26 -3.85 -4.03
CA GLU A 30 -12.92 -4.01 -5.45
C GLU A 30 -11.85 -3.03 -5.92
N GLU A 31 -11.87 -1.78 -5.45
CA GLU A 31 -10.84 -0.79 -5.80
C GLU A 31 -9.51 -1.11 -5.12
N LEU A 32 -9.56 -1.58 -3.87
CA LEU A 32 -8.38 -2.09 -3.18
C LEU A 32 -7.82 -3.33 -3.89
N ALA A 33 -8.68 -4.25 -4.34
CA ALA A 33 -8.28 -5.46 -5.04
C ALA A 33 -7.56 -5.16 -6.37
N ARG A 34 -7.97 -4.11 -7.11
CA ARG A 34 -7.25 -3.66 -8.32
C ARG A 34 -5.83 -3.22 -8.02
N ILE A 35 -5.64 -2.42 -6.97
CA ILE A 35 -4.30 -1.99 -6.54
C ILE A 35 -3.47 -3.20 -6.10
N THR A 36 -4.07 -4.13 -5.36
CA THR A 36 -3.40 -5.36 -4.93
C THR A 36 -2.96 -6.21 -6.12
N ALA A 37 -3.85 -6.44 -7.09
CA ALA A 37 -3.55 -7.22 -8.29
C ALA A 37 -2.43 -6.58 -9.13
N PHE A 38 -2.44 -5.25 -9.26
CA PHE A 38 -1.36 -4.51 -9.91
C PHE A 38 -0.02 -4.71 -9.18
N VAL A 39 0.01 -4.53 -7.87
CA VAL A 39 1.22 -4.73 -7.05
C VAL A 39 1.72 -6.16 -7.15
N GLU A 40 0.81 -7.15 -7.08
CA GLU A 40 1.15 -8.56 -7.24
C GLU A 40 1.77 -8.86 -8.60
N ALA A 41 1.18 -8.35 -9.68
CA ALA A 41 1.68 -8.53 -11.05
C ALA A 41 3.08 -7.90 -11.23
N GLU A 42 3.28 -6.68 -10.72
CA GLU A 42 4.59 -6.01 -10.74
C GLU A 42 5.63 -6.76 -9.91
N MET A 43 5.24 -7.27 -8.74
CA MET A 43 6.10 -8.08 -7.88
C MET A 43 6.50 -9.40 -8.54
N LYS A 44 5.55 -10.11 -9.18
CA LYS A 44 5.82 -11.39 -9.88
C LYS A 44 6.57 -11.22 -11.20
N GLY A 45 6.37 -10.10 -11.89
CA GLY A 45 7.03 -9.78 -13.16
C GLY A 45 8.49 -9.36 -13.01
N GLN A 46 8.99 -9.27 -11.78
CA GLN A 46 10.33 -8.81 -11.47
C GLN A 46 11.10 -9.92 -10.75
N ASN A 47 12.40 -10.08 -11.08
CA ASN A 47 13.34 -10.83 -10.23
C ASN A 47 13.47 -10.08 -8.90
N LEU A 48 12.49 -10.26 -8.01
CA LEU A 48 12.60 -9.79 -6.65
C LEU A 48 13.78 -10.55 -6.04
N PRO A 49 14.74 -9.84 -5.43
CA PRO A 49 15.81 -10.52 -4.70
C PRO A 49 15.16 -11.51 -3.74
N ASN A 50 15.68 -12.75 -3.67
CA ASN A 50 15.30 -13.73 -2.65
C ASN A 50 15.09 -12.96 -1.35
N ALA A 51 13.88 -13.05 -0.77
CA ALA A 51 13.48 -12.23 0.36
C ALA A 51 14.68 -12.08 1.28
N PRO A 52 15.30 -10.88 1.36
CA PRO A 52 16.53 -10.72 2.11
C PRO A 52 16.30 -11.27 3.50
N SER A 53 17.35 -11.80 4.11
CA SER A 53 17.31 -12.29 5.50
C SER A 53 16.69 -11.29 6.49
N ASN A 54 16.52 -10.03 6.08
CA ASN A 54 15.76 -8.98 6.73
C ASN A 54 14.43 -8.66 6.01
N ARG A 55 13.31 -9.08 6.60
CA ARG A 55 11.94 -8.79 6.13
C ARG A 55 11.63 -7.31 6.01
N ASP A 56 12.11 -6.49 6.93
CA ASP A 56 11.78 -5.05 6.96
C ASP A 56 12.46 -4.32 5.81
N GLU A 57 13.69 -4.72 5.48
CA GLU A 57 14.44 -4.23 4.33
C GLU A 57 13.76 -4.61 3.01
N PHE A 58 13.25 -5.84 2.91
CA PHE A 58 12.46 -6.28 1.76
C PHE A 58 11.22 -5.39 1.57
N ILE A 59 10.44 -5.20 2.63
CA ILE A 59 9.19 -4.42 2.58
C ILE A 59 9.49 -2.97 2.21
N ALA A 60 10.47 -2.34 2.85
CA ALA A 60 10.86 -0.96 2.59
C ALA A 60 11.32 -0.78 1.14
N THR A 61 12.18 -1.67 0.64
CA THR A 61 12.69 -1.63 -0.74
C THR A 61 11.57 -1.85 -1.76
N THR A 62 10.68 -2.81 -1.50
CA THR A 62 9.53 -3.09 -2.36
C THR A 62 8.59 -1.91 -2.39
N PHE A 63 8.28 -1.31 -1.24
CA PHE A 63 7.43 -0.12 -1.16
C PHE A 63 8.01 1.05 -1.95
N ALA A 64 9.30 1.36 -1.76
CA ALA A 64 9.98 2.43 -2.47
C ALA A 64 9.92 2.26 -4.01
N ARG A 65 9.91 1.02 -4.48
CA ARG A 65 9.78 0.68 -5.91
C ARG A 65 8.32 0.72 -6.40
N MET A 66 7.39 0.15 -5.64
CA MET A 66 5.98 0.00 -6.05
C MET A 66 5.20 1.30 -5.96
N TYR A 67 5.43 2.11 -4.93
CA TYR A 67 4.69 3.35 -4.71
C TYR A 67 4.66 4.29 -5.93
N PRO A 68 5.79 4.63 -6.58
CA PRO A 68 5.76 5.47 -7.78
C PRO A 68 5.07 4.80 -8.97
N LEU A 69 5.16 3.47 -9.13
CA LEU A 69 4.49 2.74 -10.21
C LEU A 69 2.97 2.81 -10.06
N VAL A 70 2.47 2.58 -8.84
CA VAL A 70 1.04 2.71 -8.52
C VAL A 70 0.54 4.12 -8.76
N LEU A 71 1.32 5.15 -8.40
CA LEU A 71 0.96 6.54 -8.70
C LEU A 71 0.95 6.86 -10.20
N SER A 72 1.74 6.16 -11.01
CA SER A 72 1.80 6.35 -12.46
C SER A 72 0.75 5.55 -13.24
N SER A 73 0.13 4.54 -12.60
CA SER A 73 -0.89 3.69 -13.21
C SER A 73 -2.25 4.36 -13.24
N ASP A 74 -2.85 4.49 -14.43
CA ASP A 74 -4.19 5.06 -14.61
C ASP A 74 -5.25 4.28 -13.82
N GLU A 75 -5.18 2.95 -13.84
CA GLU A 75 -6.08 2.07 -13.11
C GLU A 75 -5.98 2.31 -11.60
N CYS A 76 -4.77 2.34 -11.05
CA CYS A 76 -4.56 2.54 -9.62
C CYS A 76 -4.93 3.95 -9.18
N ARG A 77 -4.64 4.97 -9.99
CA ARG A 77 -5.09 6.35 -9.72
C ARG A 77 -6.60 6.42 -9.68
N GLN A 78 -7.30 5.85 -10.66
CA GLN A 78 -8.76 5.85 -10.70
C GLN A 78 -9.35 5.12 -9.49
N ALA A 79 -8.75 4.01 -9.07
CA ALA A 79 -9.16 3.28 -7.87
C ALA A 79 -9.06 4.14 -6.59
N VAL A 80 -7.94 4.85 -6.42
CA VAL A 80 -7.75 5.80 -5.31
C VAL A 80 -8.72 6.97 -5.40
N GLU A 81 -8.94 7.54 -6.58
CA GLU A 81 -9.89 8.64 -6.77
C GLU A 81 -11.32 8.22 -6.42
N ASN A 82 -11.72 7.00 -6.80
CA ASN A 82 -13.01 6.42 -6.43
C ASN A 82 -13.12 6.32 -4.90
N MET A 83 -12.10 5.76 -4.23
CA MET A 83 -11.95 5.70 -2.76
C MET A 83 -12.07 7.06 -2.09
N MET A 84 -11.34 8.06 -2.57
CA MET A 84 -11.39 9.43 -2.05
C MET A 84 -12.78 10.06 -2.20
N LYS A 85 -13.42 9.89 -3.36
CA LYS A 85 -14.76 10.43 -3.65
C LYS A 85 -15.82 9.82 -2.75
N LYS A 86 -15.79 8.49 -2.56
CA LYS A 86 -16.74 7.78 -1.70
C LYS A 86 -16.58 8.15 -0.23
N SER A 87 -15.35 8.36 0.21
CA SER A 87 -15.02 8.79 1.57
C SER A 87 -15.30 10.27 1.86
N GLY A 88 -15.70 11.06 0.85
CA GLY A 88 -16.00 12.49 1.02
C GLY A 88 -14.77 13.38 1.23
N VAL A 89 -13.58 12.91 0.84
CA VAL A 89 -12.29 13.59 1.11
C VAL A 89 -11.82 14.47 -0.08
N GLY A 90 -12.57 14.51 -1.17
CA GLY A 90 -12.24 15.40 -2.29
C GLY A 90 -13.06 15.11 -3.54
N ASP A 91 -12.90 15.97 -4.55
CA ASP A 91 -13.61 15.91 -5.84
C ASP A 91 -13.00 14.89 -6.85
N GLY A 92 -12.02 14.10 -6.41
CA GLY A 92 -11.29 13.15 -7.26
C GLY A 92 -10.12 13.77 -8.04
N SER A 93 -9.78 15.05 -7.85
CA SER A 93 -8.63 15.68 -8.53
C SER A 93 -7.34 15.75 -7.70
N ALA A 94 -7.34 15.17 -6.49
CA ALA A 94 -6.24 15.28 -5.51
C ALA A 94 -4.89 14.72 -5.98
N LEU A 95 -4.89 13.79 -6.94
CA LEU A 95 -3.69 13.21 -7.54
C LEU A 95 -3.20 13.96 -8.78
N LYS A 96 -3.95 14.94 -9.29
CA LYS A 96 -3.50 15.77 -10.41
C LYS A 96 -2.35 16.67 -9.97
N LEU A 97 -1.27 16.66 -10.75
CA LEU A 97 -0.11 17.52 -10.52
C LEU A 97 -0.56 18.99 -10.59
N ARG A 98 -0.59 19.69 -9.46
CA ARG A 98 -0.73 21.15 -9.42
C ARG A 98 0.62 21.76 -9.11
N GLU A 99 1.11 22.59 -10.02
CA GLU A 99 2.32 23.40 -9.81
C GLU A 99 2.05 24.42 -8.69
N GLY A 100 2.67 24.23 -7.54
CA GLY A 100 2.56 25.11 -6.39
C GLY A 100 3.73 24.90 -5.43
N ASN A 101 4.23 26.01 -4.87
CA ASN A 101 5.37 26.19 -3.94
C ASN A 101 6.23 24.93 -3.62
N PRO A 102 7.47 24.83 -4.13
CA PRO A 102 8.19 23.56 -4.30
C PRO A 102 8.67 22.86 -3.02
N GLN A 103 8.65 23.50 -1.85
CA GLN A 103 9.28 22.92 -0.66
C GLN A 103 8.34 22.07 0.22
N TYR A 104 7.04 22.39 0.33
CA TYR A 104 6.10 21.66 1.21
C TYR A 104 4.60 21.73 0.80
N ALA A 105 4.26 22.06 -0.46
CA ALA A 105 2.87 22.26 -0.87
C ALA A 105 2.08 20.96 -1.15
N ILE A 106 1.96 20.09 -0.14
CA ILE A 106 0.98 19.00 -0.15
C ILE A 106 -0.26 19.48 0.62
N GLY A 107 -1.29 19.90 -0.11
CA GLY A 107 -2.58 20.24 0.49
C GLY A 107 -3.24 19.02 1.16
N PRO A 108 -4.20 19.21 2.09
CA PRO A 108 -4.83 18.12 2.84
C PRO A 108 -5.40 16.99 1.96
N GLU A 109 -6.05 17.33 0.85
CA GLU A 109 -6.62 16.33 -0.08
C GLU A 109 -5.52 15.46 -0.71
N ARG A 110 -4.40 16.08 -1.11
CA ARG A 110 -3.25 15.37 -1.68
C ARG A 110 -2.54 14.53 -0.62
N ALA A 111 -2.45 15.02 0.62
CA ALA A 111 -1.91 14.25 1.74
C ALA A 111 -2.77 13.01 2.03
N HIS A 112 -4.10 13.16 2.02
CA HIS A 112 -5.03 12.03 2.16
C HIS A 112 -4.90 11.04 1.00
N ALA A 113 -4.83 11.50 -0.24
CA ALA A 113 -4.65 10.63 -1.39
C ALA A 113 -3.32 9.86 -1.29
N MET A 114 -2.21 10.55 -0.99
CA MET A 114 -0.90 9.92 -0.79
C MET A 114 -0.89 8.91 0.36
N TYR A 115 -1.57 9.23 1.47
CA TYR A 115 -1.70 8.34 2.62
C TYR A 115 -2.52 7.10 2.28
N MET A 116 -3.64 7.26 1.58
CA MET A 116 -4.49 6.17 1.13
C MET A 116 -3.75 5.25 0.15
N THR A 117 -3.10 5.82 -0.86
CA THR A 117 -2.24 5.07 -1.78
C THR A 117 -1.16 4.32 -1.02
N GLY A 118 -0.48 4.98 -0.08
CA GLY A 118 0.60 4.36 0.71
C GLY A 118 0.11 3.18 1.52
N ASN A 119 -1.03 3.30 2.18
CA ASN A 119 -1.64 2.20 2.93
C ASN A 119 -2.10 1.07 2.02
N ALA A 120 -2.66 1.37 0.84
CA ALA A 120 -3.08 0.35 -0.13
C ALA A 120 -1.87 -0.45 -0.65
N VAL A 121 -0.78 0.23 -1.01
CA VAL A 121 0.47 -0.40 -1.47
C VAL A 121 1.09 -1.24 -0.37
N MET A 122 1.21 -0.70 0.84
CA MET A 122 1.78 -1.44 1.97
C MET A 122 0.95 -2.68 2.31
N GLY A 123 -0.38 -2.53 2.35
CA GLY A 123 -1.30 -3.66 2.56
C GLY A 123 -1.17 -4.73 1.47
N ALA A 124 -1.06 -4.33 0.21
CA ALA A 124 -0.87 -5.25 -0.91
C ALA A 124 0.46 -6.01 -0.81
N ILE A 125 1.58 -5.33 -0.52
CA ILE A 125 2.89 -5.98 -0.31
C ILE A 125 2.80 -7.01 0.82
N LEU A 126 2.20 -6.63 1.95
CA LEU A 126 2.03 -7.54 3.09
C LEU A 126 1.15 -8.75 2.74
N LEU A 127 0.09 -8.56 1.97
CA LEU A 127 -0.79 -9.65 1.56
C LEU A 127 -0.12 -10.61 0.58
N VAL A 128 0.54 -10.07 -0.46
CA VAL A 128 1.26 -10.87 -1.46
C VAL A 128 2.39 -11.66 -0.81
N THR A 129 3.13 -11.05 0.11
CA THR A 129 4.22 -11.74 0.82
C THR A 129 3.72 -12.80 1.80
N ALA A 130 2.59 -12.58 2.47
CA ALA A 130 2.00 -13.59 3.36
C ALA A 130 1.53 -14.85 2.59
N GLY A 131 1.06 -14.69 1.34
CA GLY A 131 0.69 -15.83 0.49
C GLY A 131 1.87 -16.72 0.07
N GLU A 132 3.09 -16.17 0.00
CA GLU A 132 4.29 -16.95 -0.35
C GLU A 132 4.89 -17.72 0.86
N THR A 133 4.52 -17.35 2.10
CA THR A 133 4.94 -18.09 3.30
C THR A 133 4.26 -19.46 3.48
N GLU A 134 3.27 -19.82 2.64
CA GLU A 134 2.56 -21.12 2.69
C GLU A 134 3.10 -22.17 1.72
N ARG A 135 4.34 -22.05 1.18
CA ARG A 135 4.96 -23.23 0.55
C ARG A 135 5.34 -24.22 1.65
N PRO A 136 4.77 -25.45 1.67
CA PRO A 136 5.33 -26.48 2.52
C PRO A 136 6.78 -26.66 2.13
N LEU A 137 7.66 -26.77 3.13
CA LEU A 137 8.97 -27.35 2.97
C LEU A 137 8.74 -28.71 2.30
N THR A 138 8.88 -28.77 0.98
CA THR A 138 9.15 -30.04 0.31
C THR A 138 10.44 -30.50 0.93
N THR A 139 10.34 -31.45 1.86
CA THR A 139 11.44 -32.28 2.30
C THR A 139 11.94 -33.02 1.07
N ASP A 140 12.81 -32.34 0.34
CA ASP A 140 13.66 -32.92 -0.69
C ASP A 140 14.86 -33.56 0.03
N GLU A 141 14.54 -34.56 0.87
CA GLU A 141 15.48 -35.60 1.23
C GLU A 141 14.76 -36.91 0.92
N GLY A 142 15.08 -37.45 -0.25
CA GLY A 142 14.59 -38.73 -0.73
C GLY A 142 15.03 -39.87 0.18
N VAL A 143 14.21 -40.16 1.20
CA VAL A 143 14.21 -41.45 1.88
C VAL A 143 12.89 -42.14 1.54
N GLN A 144 12.93 -43.06 0.57
CA GLN A 144 11.88 -44.06 0.42
C GLN A 144 11.85 -44.89 1.71
N TYR A 145 10.75 -44.80 2.45
CA TYR A 145 10.46 -45.72 3.52
C TYR A 145 10.01 -47.06 2.92
N ASP A 146 10.84 -48.09 3.04
CA ASP A 146 10.49 -49.49 2.75
C ASP A 146 9.84 -50.09 4.01
N PRO A 147 8.55 -50.48 3.98
CA PRO A 147 7.86 -51.02 5.15
C PRO A 147 8.10 -52.51 5.40
N THR A 148 9.15 -53.14 4.83
CA THR A 148 9.36 -54.60 4.94
C THR A 148 10.69 -55.11 5.51
N ASN A 149 11.45 -54.31 6.29
CA ASN A 149 12.56 -54.83 7.10
C ASN A 149 12.57 -54.30 8.54
#